data_AF-M7BTJ7-F1
#
_entry.id   AF-M7BTJ7-F1
#
_cell.length_a   1.000
_cell.length_b   1.000
_cell.length_c   1.000
_cell.angle_alpha   90.00
_cell.angle_beta   90.00
_cell.angle_gamma   90.00
#
_symmetry.space_group_name_H-M   'P 1'
#
loop_
_entity.id
_entity.type
_entity.pdbx_description
1 polymer ?
#
loop_
_entity_poly.entity_id
_entity_poly.type
_entity_poly.pdbx_seq_one_letter_code
_entity_poly.pdbx_strand_id
1 'polypeptide(L)' 'APGECDVQAKARENCGYPGITEIECSARQCCFNSDAPDSPWCFKP' A
#
# COMPACT_ATOMS: atom_id res chain seq x y z
N ALA A 1 12.06 -9.88 2.72
CA ALA A 1 12.89 -9.91 1.49
C ALA A 1 12.55 -8.68 0.66
N PRO A 2 13.46 -8.07 -0.12
CA PRO A 2 13.23 -6.79 -0.81
C PRO A 2 12.25 -6.86 -2.01
N GLY A 3 11.24 -7.74 -1.94
CA GLY A 3 10.13 -7.86 -2.90
C GLY A 3 8.75 -7.91 -2.24
N GLU A 4 8.64 -7.63 -0.94
CA GLU A 4 7.36 -7.63 -0.23
C GLU A 4 6.47 -6.43 -0.56
N CYS A 5 6.87 -5.46 -1.39
CA CYS A 5 5.98 -4.33 -1.75
C CYS A 5 5.77 -4.15 -3.25
N ASP A 6 6.22 -5.11 -4.06
CA ASP A 6 6.08 -5.08 -5.52
C ASP A 6 4.78 -5.78 -5.97
N VAL A 7 3.65 -5.26 -5.47
CA VAL A 7 2.32 -5.75 -5.81
C VAL A 7 1.72 -4.89 -6.91
N GLN A 8 1.29 -5.54 -8.00
CA GLN A 8 0.59 -4.85 -9.09
C GLN A 8 -0.61 -4.06 -8.56
N ALA A 9 -0.76 -2.81 -8.99
CA ALA A 9 -1.81 -1.89 -8.50
C ALA A 9 -3.21 -2.53 -8.43
N LYS A 10 -3.61 -3.27 -9.47
CA LYS A 10 -4.92 -3.93 -9.54
C LYS A 10 -5.09 -5.12 -8.61
N ALA A 11 -4.00 -5.71 -8.13
CA ALA A 11 -3.97 -6.83 -7.19
C ALA A 11 -3.72 -6.37 -5.75
N ARG A 12 -3.56 -5.06 -5.51
CA ARG A 12 -3.34 -4.50 -4.17
C ARG A 12 -4.56 -4.73 -3.29
N GLU A 13 -4.36 -5.46 -2.20
CA GLU A 13 -5.35 -5.59 -1.14
C GLU A 13 -5.24 -4.42 -0.17
N ASN A 14 -6.35 -3.70 0.04
CA ASN A 14 -6.35 -2.53 0.92
C ASN A 14 -5.96 -2.89 2.36
N CYS A 15 -4.96 -2.21 2.91
CA CYS A 15 -4.49 -2.35 4.29
C CYS A 15 -4.74 -1.10 5.16
N GLY A 16 -5.29 -0.05 4.57
CA GLY A 16 -5.51 1.25 5.23
C GLY A 16 -6.90 1.82 4.94
N TYR A 17 -6.93 3.14 4.76
CA TYR A 17 -8.13 3.91 4.47
C TYR A 17 -7.80 5.05 3.49
N PRO A 18 -8.79 5.61 2.76
CA PRO A 18 -8.54 6.71 1.83
C PRO A 18 -7.88 7.91 2.53
N GLY A 19 -6.77 8.40 1.97
CA GLY A 19 -6.01 9.52 2.56
C GLY A 19 -5.05 9.14 3.69
N ILE A 20 -4.87 7.84 3.98
CA ILE A 20 -3.84 7.36 4.91
C ILE A 20 -2.45 7.85 4.48
N THR A 21 -1.63 8.25 5.45
CA THR A 21 -0.25 8.66 5.18
C THR A 21 0.69 7.45 5.05
N GLU A 22 1.84 7.65 4.40
CA GLU A 22 2.88 6.62 4.31
C GLU A 22 3.33 6.10 5.68
N ILE A 23 3.45 7.00 6.65
CA ILE A 23 3.88 6.70 8.01
C ILE A 23 2.85 5.80 8.70
N GLU A 24 1.57 6.14 8.62
CA GLU A 24 0.50 5.32 9.21
C GLU A 24 0.37 3.96 8.52
N CYS A 25 0.56 3.90 7.20
CA CYS A 25 0.55 2.64 6.47
C CYS A 25 1.71 1.73 6.88
N SER A 26 2.92 2.30 6.97
CA SER A 26 4.13 1.59 7.38
C SER A 26 4.03 1.12 8.84
N ALA A 27 3.42 1.91 9.72
CA ALA A 27 3.16 1.53 11.12
C ALA A 27 2.19 0.33 11.23
N ARG A 28 1.36 0.09 10.22
CA ARG A 28 0.48 -1.10 10.11
C ARG A 28 1.20 -2.29 9.47
N GLN A 29 2.51 -2.20 9.26
CA GLN A 29 3.34 -3.20 8.58
C GLN A 29 2.82 -3.52 7.18
N CYS A 30 2.43 -2.48 6.46
CA CYS A 30 1.93 -2.56 5.10
C CYS A 30 2.71 -1.64 4.16
N CYS A 31 2.52 -1.84 2.86
CA CYS A 31 3.23 -1.14 1.81
C CYS A 31 2.48 0.11 1.38
N PHE A 32 3.20 1.21 1.17
CA PHE A 32 2.65 2.45 0.66
C PHE A 32 3.17 2.74 -0.75
N ASN A 33 2.26 2.99 -1.69
CA ASN A 33 2.60 3.46 -3.04
C ASN A 33 1.44 4.30 -3.61
N SER A 34 1.70 5.59 -3.83
CA SER A 34 0.75 6.56 -4.37
C SER A 34 0.80 6.73 -5.90
N ASP A 35 1.59 5.90 -6.61
CA ASP A 35 1.76 6.01 -8.06
C ASP A 35 0.54 5.49 -8.84
N ALA A 36 -0.37 4.77 -8.17
CA ALA A 36 -1.60 4.24 -8.74
C ALA A 36 -2.84 4.89 -8.10
N PRO A 37 -3.41 5.95 -8.71
CA PRO A 37 -4.57 6.66 -8.15
C PRO A 37 -5.85 5.83 -8.11
N ASP A 38 -6.00 4.85 -9.00
CA ASP A 38 -7.16 3.94 -9.07
C ASP A 38 -7.02 2.70 -8.16
N SER A 39 -6.06 2.69 -7.23
CA SER A 39 -5.76 1.53 -6.40
C SER A 39 -5.41 1.94 -4.96
N PRO A 40 -5.57 1.05 -3.97
CA PRO A 40 -5.20 1.36 -2.60
C PRO A 40 -3.73 1.79 -2.51
N TRP A 41 -3.50 2.96 -1.91
CA TRP A 41 -2.14 3.44 -1.67
C TRP A 41 -1.47 2.67 -0.55
N CYS A 42 -2.24 2.30 0.48
CA CYS A 42 -1.78 1.39 1.52
C CYS A 42 -2.31 -0.01 1.26
N PHE A 43 -1.42 -0.97 1.05
CA PHE A 43 -1.77 -2.33 0.66
C PHE A 43 -0.93 -3.38 1.38
N LYS A 44 -1.45 -4.60 1.41
CA LYS A 44 -0.71 -5.75 1.96
C LYS A 44 0.52 -6.04 1.10
N PRO A 45 1.64 -6.45 1.72
CA PRO A 45 2.79 -6.94 0.98
C PRO A 45 2.45 -8.14 0.09
#